data_AF-A0A6B2NN91-F1
#
_entry.id   AF-A0A6B2NN91-F1
#
_cell.length_a   1.000
_cell.length_b   1.000
_cell.length_c   1.000
_cell.angle_alpha   90.00
_cell.angle_beta   90.00
_cell.angle_gamma   90.00
#
_symmetry.space_group_name_H-M   'P 1'
#
loop_
_entity.id
_entity.type
_entity.pdbx_description
1 polymer ?
#
loop_
_entity_poly.entity_id
_entity_poly.type
_entity_poly.pdbx_seq_one_letter_code
_entity_poly.pdbx_strand_id
1 'polypeptide(L)'
;MEFRFREGEEVVDLPEATDSGVYFIGRIRTPWTDRKDCPRQGREDGPECRIELDARWAPALRGVAEYTWLDVLYWLDKGRRDLVIQNPKSDGKLFGTFALRSPQRPNPIGLSRVRLERVEGTTLVVRGLDCLDGTPLIDIKPNRCEFTPKAGPKETGQD
;
A
#
# COMPACT_ATOMS: atom_id res chain seq x y z
N MET A 1 -0.30 0.25 -22.76
CA MET A 1 -1.44 -0.42 -22.12
C MET A 1 -2.67 0.39 -22.51
N GLU A 2 -3.59 -0.20 -23.27
CA GLU A 2 -4.76 0.52 -23.78
C GLU A 2 -5.90 0.38 -22.76
N PHE A 3 -6.33 1.48 -22.15
CA PHE A 3 -7.42 1.45 -21.17
C PHE A 3 -8.75 1.42 -21.93
N ARG A 4 -9.46 0.29 -21.88
CA ARG A 4 -10.83 0.22 -22.38
C ARG A 4 -11.78 0.75 -21.30
N PHE A 5 -12.58 1.73 -21.68
CA PHE A 5 -13.67 2.24 -20.86
C PHE A 5 -14.82 1.24 -20.83
N ARG A 6 -15.43 1.11 -19.66
CA ARG A 6 -16.72 0.44 -19.52
C ARG A 6 -17.83 1.48 -19.68
N GLU A 7 -19.01 1.00 -20.05
CA GLU A 7 -20.20 1.84 -20.17
C GLU A 7 -20.49 2.58 -18.85
N GLY A 8 -20.71 3.89 -18.95
CA GLY A 8 -20.99 4.79 -17.84
C GLY A 8 -19.78 5.20 -17.00
N GLU A 9 -18.55 4.81 -17.36
CA GLU A 9 -17.36 5.32 -16.69
C GLU A 9 -17.03 6.75 -17.12
N GLU A 10 -16.54 7.56 -16.19
CA GLU A 10 -16.22 8.97 -16.41
C GLU A 10 -14.78 9.29 -16.02
N VAL A 11 -14.14 10.15 -16.81
CA VAL A 11 -12.78 10.67 -16.57
C VAL A 11 -12.78 12.17 -16.47
N VAL A 12 -11.73 12.70 -15.86
CA VAL A 12 -11.45 14.14 -15.79
C VAL A 12 -10.04 14.43 -16.25
N ASP A 13 -9.81 15.66 -16.74
CA ASP A 13 -8.46 16.14 -16.98
C ASP A 13 -7.70 16.25 -15.64
N LEU A 14 -6.46 15.78 -15.64
CA LEU A 14 -5.58 15.91 -14.48
C LEU A 14 -4.96 17.31 -14.45
N PRO A 15 -4.63 17.85 -13.26
CA PRO A 15 -3.81 19.04 -13.16
C PRO A 15 -2.49 18.89 -13.92
N GLU A 16 -2.01 19.96 -14.54
CA GLU A 16 -0.77 19.96 -15.33
C GLU A 16 0.48 19.58 -14.51
N ALA A 17 0.47 19.90 -13.21
CA ALA A 17 1.56 19.64 -12.30
C ALA A 17 1.07 18.91 -11.03
N THR A 18 1.98 18.16 -10.41
CA THR A 18 1.76 17.60 -9.07
C THR A 18 2.10 18.61 -7.99
N ASP A 19 1.30 18.67 -6.93
CA ASP A 19 1.56 19.56 -5.78
C ASP A 19 2.78 19.16 -4.96
N SER A 20 3.15 17.87 -4.99
CA SER A 20 4.27 17.32 -4.20
C SER A 20 4.83 16.04 -4.81
N GLY A 21 5.98 15.61 -4.29
CA GLY A 21 6.68 14.38 -4.70
C GLY A 21 6.57 13.27 -3.65
N VAL A 22 6.72 12.03 -4.12
CA VAL A 22 6.80 10.83 -3.27
C VAL A 22 8.13 10.14 -3.54
N TYR A 23 8.87 9.79 -2.48
CA TYR A 23 10.02 8.90 -2.60
C TYR A 23 9.56 7.46 -2.50
N PHE A 24 9.99 6.63 -3.45
CA PHE A 24 9.92 5.19 -3.25
C PHE A 24 11.07 4.78 -2.34
N ILE A 25 10.74 4.12 -1.24
CA ILE A 25 11.70 3.73 -0.19
C ILE A 25 12.17 2.27 -0.36
N GLY A 26 11.70 1.61 -1.41
CA GLY A 26 11.98 0.22 -1.69
C GLY A 26 10.99 -0.36 -2.70
N ARG A 27 10.91 -1.68 -2.70
CA ARG A 27 10.20 -2.44 -3.72
C ARG A 27 9.59 -3.71 -3.13
N ILE A 28 8.36 -4.01 -3.51
CA ILE A 28 7.65 -5.20 -3.05
C ILE A 28 7.86 -6.33 -4.06
N ARG A 29 8.22 -7.53 -3.59
CA ARG A 29 8.20 -8.77 -4.38
C ARG A 29 7.03 -9.64 -3.98
N THR A 30 6.28 -10.07 -4.98
CA THR A 30 5.09 -10.91 -4.82
C THR A 30 5.09 -11.98 -5.92
N PRO A 31 4.31 -13.07 -5.78
CA PRO A 31 4.25 -14.10 -6.83
C PRO A 31 3.45 -13.68 -8.07
N TRP A 32 2.86 -12.48 -8.09
CA TRP A 32 1.93 -12.06 -9.14
C TRP A 32 2.62 -11.13 -10.13
N THR A 33 2.95 -11.64 -11.32
CA THR A 33 3.58 -10.85 -12.41
C THR A 33 2.56 -10.30 -13.41
N ASP A 34 1.30 -10.71 -13.32
CA ASP A 34 0.17 -10.18 -14.10
C ASP A 34 -0.94 -9.71 -13.15
N ARG A 35 -1.55 -8.57 -13.45
CA ARG A 35 -2.60 -7.95 -12.64
C ARG A 35 -3.82 -8.85 -12.45
N LYS A 36 -4.11 -9.74 -13.42
CA LYS A 36 -5.25 -10.67 -13.31
C LYS A 36 -5.04 -11.72 -12.21
N ASP A 37 -3.78 -11.99 -11.85
CA ASP A 37 -3.40 -12.99 -10.86
C ASP A 37 -3.33 -12.39 -9.45
N CYS A 38 -3.20 -11.06 -9.34
CA CYS A 38 -3.26 -10.34 -8.08
C CYS A 38 -4.61 -10.58 -7.38
N PRO A 39 -4.62 -10.89 -6.07
CA PRO A 39 -5.86 -11.03 -5.33
C PRO A 39 -6.56 -9.67 -5.24
N ARG A 40 -7.90 -9.68 -5.12
CA ARG A 40 -8.67 -8.44 -4.98
C ARG A 40 -8.37 -7.69 -3.68
N GLN A 41 -8.03 -8.43 -2.63
CA GLN A 41 -7.58 -7.95 -1.32
C GLN A 41 -6.63 -9.01 -0.78
N GLY A 42 -5.57 -8.57 -0.09
CA GLY A 42 -4.62 -9.47 0.55
C GLY A 42 -5.28 -10.34 1.63
N ARG A 43 -4.67 -11.50 1.91
CA ARG A 43 -5.14 -12.44 2.94
C ARG A 43 -4.00 -12.89 3.83
N GLU A 44 -4.31 -13.10 5.11
CA GLU A 44 -3.34 -13.50 6.13
C GLU A 44 -2.71 -14.88 5.85
N ASP A 45 -3.50 -15.79 5.25
CA ASP A 45 -3.09 -17.11 4.80
C ASP A 45 -2.54 -17.12 3.36
N GLY A 46 -2.34 -15.93 2.77
CA GLY A 46 -1.75 -15.76 1.46
C GLY A 46 -0.26 -16.16 1.40
N PRO A 47 0.35 -16.15 0.21
CA PRO A 47 1.76 -16.49 0.05
C PRO A 47 2.69 -15.52 0.79
N GLU A 48 3.90 -15.99 1.13
CA GLU A 48 4.95 -15.08 1.58
C GLU A 48 5.32 -14.11 0.45
N CYS A 49 5.45 -12.85 0.83
CA CYS A 49 5.92 -11.76 -0.02
C CYS A 49 7.10 -11.07 0.68
N ARG A 50 7.91 -10.33 -0.08
CA ARG A 50 9.08 -9.61 0.45
C ARG A 50 8.91 -8.12 0.23
N ILE A 51 9.10 -7.34 1.28
CA ILE A 51 9.21 -5.88 1.20
C ILE A 51 10.69 -5.55 1.33
N GLU A 52 11.32 -5.17 0.22
CA GLU A 52 12.75 -4.89 0.15
C GLU A 52 12.98 -3.38 0.23
N LEU A 53 13.55 -2.89 1.33
CA LEU A 53 13.88 -1.48 1.48
C LEU A 53 15.23 -1.17 0.83
N ASP A 54 15.35 0.03 0.26
CA ASP A 54 16.63 0.55 -0.18
C ASP A 54 17.56 0.74 1.03
N ALA A 55 18.85 0.43 0.85
CA ALA A 55 19.83 0.39 1.95
C ALA A 55 19.90 1.68 2.77
N ARG A 56 19.64 2.85 2.16
CA ARG A 56 19.63 4.15 2.85
C ARG A 56 18.58 4.26 3.95
N TRP A 57 17.48 3.51 3.85
CA TRP A 57 16.39 3.53 4.81
C TRP A 57 16.53 2.44 5.88
N ALA A 58 17.56 1.58 5.81
CA ALA A 58 17.77 0.47 6.74
C ALA A 58 17.71 0.89 8.23
N PRO A 59 18.30 2.02 8.66
CA PRO A 59 18.22 2.44 10.07
C PRO A 59 16.79 2.68 10.58
N ALA A 60 15.85 3.00 9.67
CA ALA A 60 14.45 3.23 10.01
C ALA A 60 13.68 1.95 10.36
N LEU A 61 14.24 0.76 10.11
CA LEU A 61 13.63 -0.52 10.51
C LEU A 61 13.86 -0.88 11.98
N ARG A 62 14.65 -0.10 12.72
CA ARG A 62 14.89 -0.36 14.14
C ARG A 62 13.56 -0.42 14.91
N GLY A 63 13.32 -1.53 15.61
CA GLY A 63 12.11 -1.76 16.40
C GLY A 63 10.92 -2.34 15.61
N VAL A 64 11.00 -2.48 14.28
CA VAL A 64 9.89 -3.04 13.47
C VAL A 64 9.57 -4.49 13.86
N ALA A 65 10.58 -5.27 14.26
CA ALA A 65 10.42 -6.66 14.69
C ALA A 65 9.61 -6.83 15.98
N GLU A 66 9.30 -5.74 16.72
CA GLU A 66 8.45 -5.78 17.92
C GLU A 66 6.95 -5.88 17.59
N TYR A 67 6.56 -5.74 16.31
CA TYR A 67 5.17 -5.72 15.86
C TYR A 67 4.81 -6.98 15.06
N THR A 68 3.56 -7.43 15.19
CA THR A 68 3.04 -8.57 14.40
C THR A 68 2.37 -8.08 13.12
N TRP A 69 1.75 -6.90 13.16
CA TRP A 69 0.98 -6.34 12.06
C TRP A 69 1.55 -5.00 11.62
N LEU A 70 1.69 -4.84 10.30
CA LEU A 70 2.13 -3.60 9.68
C LEU A 70 1.06 -3.09 8.70
N ASP A 71 0.86 -1.77 8.67
CA ASP A 71 0.17 -1.10 7.59
C ASP A 71 1.20 -0.66 6.55
N VAL A 72 1.06 -1.16 5.32
CA VAL A 72 2.01 -0.93 4.22
C VAL A 72 1.33 -0.09 3.15
N LEU A 73 1.98 1.03 2.78
CA LEU A 73 1.55 1.89 1.68
C LEU A 73 2.47 1.69 0.47
N TYR A 74 1.87 1.51 -0.70
CA TYR A 74 2.58 1.24 -1.95
C TYR A 74 1.94 1.97 -3.13
N TRP A 75 2.73 2.21 -4.17
CA TRP A 75 2.30 2.99 -5.34
C TRP A 75 1.87 2.07 -6.47
N LEU A 76 0.59 2.08 -6.82
CA LEU A 76 0.01 1.27 -7.89
C LEU A 76 0.31 1.94 -9.26
N ASP A 77 1.58 1.87 -9.65
CA ASP A 77 2.19 2.60 -10.78
C ASP A 77 1.59 2.27 -12.17
N LYS A 78 0.85 1.17 -12.29
CA LYS A 78 0.13 0.79 -13.52
C LYS A 78 -1.31 1.30 -13.57
N GLY A 79 -1.78 1.97 -12.52
CA GLY A 79 -3.12 2.53 -12.45
C GLY A 79 -3.24 3.84 -13.24
N ARG A 80 -4.34 4.00 -13.99
CA ARG A 80 -4.77 5.31 -14.49
C ARG A 80 -5.27 6.17 -13.34
N ARG A 81 -5.13 7.50 -13.50
CA ARG A 81 -5.32 8.45 -12.40
C ARG A 81 -6.52 9.39 -12.58
N ASP A 82 -7.07 9.41 -13.78
CA ASP A 82 -8.14 10.30 -14.26
C ASP A 82 -9.56 9.75 -14.08
N LEU A 83 -9.71 8.47 -13.72
CA LEU A 83 -11.02 7.81 -13.59
C LEU A 83 -11.74 8.23 -12.31
N VAL A 84 -12.91 8.87 -12.44
CA VAL A 84 -13.70 9.42 -11.32
C VAL A 84 -14.99 8.66 -11.04
N ILE A 85 -15.60 8.06 -12.07
CA ILE A 85 -16.73 7.13 -11.96
C ILE A 85 -16.32 5.79 -12.56
N GLN A 86 -16.57 4.69 -11.82
CA GLN A 86 -16.14 3.34 -12.19
C GLN A 86 -17.30 2.34 -12.18
N ASN A 87 -17.20 1.35 -13.07
CA ASN A 87 -18.11 0.21 -13.13
C ASN A 87 -17.33 -1.08 -12.83
N PRO A 88 -16.94 -1.35 -11.56
CA PRO A 88 -15.92 -2.35 -11.22
C PRO A 88 -16.30 -3.79 -11.60
N LYS A 89 -17.60 -4.09 -11.72
CA LYS A 89 -18.12 -5.41 -12.07
C LYS A 89 -18.64 -5.52 -13.50
N SER A 90 -18.63 -4.43 -14.27
CA SER A 90 -19.24 -4.37 -15.61
C SER A 90 -20.73 -4.76 -15.59
N ASP A 91 -21.44 -4.46 -14.50
CA ASP A 91 -22.86 -4.82 -14.29
C ASP A 91 -23.80 -3.61 -14.35
N GLY A 92 -23.27 -2.46 -14.77
CA GLY A 92 -24.00 -1.19 -14.92
C GLY A 92 -24.08 -0.38 -13.63
N LYS A 93 -23.59 -0.91 -12.50
CA LYS A 93 -23.55 -0.15 -11.24
C LYS A 93 -22.33 0.75 -11.19
N LEU A 94 -22.59 2.05 -11.15
CA LEU A 94 -21.58 3.09 -11.12
C LEU A 94 -21.26 3.53 -9.69
N PHE A 95 -19.98 3.76 -9.43
CA PHE A 95 -19.50 4.25 -8.14
C PHE A 95 -18.48 5.36 -8.37
N GLY A 96 -18.54 6.40 -7.54
CA GLY A 96 -17.43 7.33 -7.44
C GLY A 96 -16.16 6.62 -6.97
N THR A 97 -15.01 6.97 -7.55
CA THR A 97 -13.71 6.36 -7.24
C THR A 97 -13.43 6.30 -5.73
N PHE A 98 -13.82 7.34 -4.99
CA PHE A 98 -13.60 7.42 -3.55
C PHE A 98 -14.52 6.52 -2.71
N ALA A 99 -15.62 6.00 -3.27
CA ALA A 99 -16.45 4.98 -2.64
C ALA A 99 -15.90 3.55 -2.83
N LEU A 100 -14.79 3.39 -3.57
CA LEU A 100 -14.16 2.11 -3.88
C LEU A 100 -12.74 2.03 -3.33
N ARG A 101 -12.22 0.79 -3.22
CA ARG A 101 -10.79 0.48 -3.07
C ARG A 101 -10.13 0.14 -4.42
N SER A 102 -10.61 0.76 -5.50
CA SER A 102 -10.05 0.54 -6.84
C SER A 102 -8.60 1.02 -6.91
N PRO A 103 -7.71 0.33 -7.66
CA PRO A 103 -6.36 0.82 -7.94
C PRO A 103 -6.34 2.04 -8.88
N GLN A 104 -7.45 2.32 -9.59
CA GLN A 104 -7.56 3.47 -10.49
C GLN A 104 -7.98 4.69 -9.67
N ARG A 105 -7.04 5.57 -9.32
CA ARG A 105 -7.27 6.73 -8.44
C ARG A 105 -6.33 7.90 -8.77
N PRO A 106 -6.73 9.15 -8.47
CA PRO A 106 -5.87 10.32 -8.65
C PRO A 106 -4.49 10.19 -8.01
N ASN A 107 -4.43 9.65 -6.79
CA ASN A 107 -3.19 9.22 -6.15
C ASN A 107 -3.32 7.72 -5.89
N PRO A 108 -2.69 6.86 -6.71
CA PRO A 108 -2.90 5.41 -6.70
C PRO A 108 -2.12 4.75 -5.54
N ILE A 109 -2.42 5.16 -4.32
CA ILE A 109 -1.84 4.61 -3.09
C ILE A 109 -2.65 3.39 -2.67
N GLY A 110 -2.00 2.23 -2.70
CA GLY A 110 -2.50 1.00 -2.11
C GLY A 110 -2.21 0.95 -0.61
N LEU A 111 -3.05 0.22 0.12
CA LEU A 111 -2.92 -0.02 1.56
C LEU A 111 -3.25 -1.48 1.85
N SER A 112 -2.29 -2.20 2.43
CA SER A 112 -2.50 -3.53 3.00
C SER A 112 -2.12 -3.53 4.48
N ARG A 113 -2.95 -4.18 5.31
CA ARG A 113 -2.51 -4.68 6.61
C ARG A 113 -1.85 -6.03 6.37
N VAL A 114 -0.60 -6.18 6.75
CA VAL A 114 0.20 -7.40 6.54
C VAL A 114 0.68 -7.97 7.85
N ARG A 115 0.79 -9.29 7.92
CA ARG A 115 1.44 -9.98 9.02
C ARG A 115 2.94 -9.98 8.77
N LEU A 116 3.72 -9.52 9.74
CA LEU A 116 5.18 -9.64 9.72
C LEU A 116 5.58 -11.05 10.18
N GLU A 117 6.25 -11.79 9.31
CA GLU A 117 6.76 -13.12 9.64
C GLU A 117 8.19 -13.03 10.21
N ARG A 118 9.04 -12.22 9.59
CA ARG A 118 10.44 -12.01 10.00
C ARG A 118 11.07 -10.79 9.33
N VAL A 119 12.18 -10.32 9.92
CA VAL A 119 13.04 -9.26 9.41
C VAL A 119 14.40 -9.86 9.02
N GLU A 120 14.84 -9.63 7.79
CA GLU A 120 16.08 -10.12 7.19
C GLU A 120 16.89 -8.93 6.63
N GLY A 121 17.71 -8.29 7.48
CA GLY A 121 18.46 -7.10 7.08
C GLY A 121 17.54 -5.95 6.68
N THR A 122 17.51 -5.59 5.38
CA THR A 122 16.60 -4.58 4.81
C THR A 122 15.30 -5.16 4.26
N THR A 123 15.07 -6.46 4.42
CA THR A 123 13.88 -7.14 3.89
C THR A 123 12.92 -7.50 5.01
N LEU A 124 11.63 -7.20 4.83
CA LEU A 124 10.55 -7.73 5.65
C LEU A 124 9.86 -8.86 4.90
N VAL A 125 9.77 -10.04 5.50
CA VAL A 125 8.95 -11.13 4.96
C VAL A 125 7.57 -11.05 5.59
N VAL A 126 6.55 -10.99 4.75
CA VAL A 126 5.17 -10.70 5.18
C VAL A 126 4.14 -11.55 4.44
N ARG A 127 2.93 -11.64 4.99
CA ARG A 127 1.73 -12.16 4.31
C ARG A 127 0.62 -11.11 4.32
N GLY A 128 -0.28 -11.18 3.33
CA GLY A 128 -1.40 -10.24 3.22
C GLY A 128 -1.23 -9.09 2.22
N LEU A 129 -0.24 -9.17 1.33
CA LEU A 129 -0.11 -8.25 0.19
C LEU A 129 -1.01 -8.67 -0.98
N ASP A 130 -1.29 -7.73 -1.88
CA ASP A 130 -2.15 -7.93 -3.06
C ASP A 130 -1.65 -7.23 -4.33
N CYS A 131 -0.43 -6.72 -4.32
CA CYS A 131 0.11 -5.91 -5.40
C CYS A 131 0.99 -6.72 -6.37
N LEU A 132 1.20 -6.16 -7.56
CA LEU A 132 2.05 -6.76 -8.59
C LEU A 132 3.50 -6.88 -8.10
N ASP A 133 4.22 -7.89 -8.59
CA ASP A 133 5.65 -8.00 -8.38
C ASP A 133 6.36 -6.73 -8.88
N GLY A 134 7.30 -6.23 -8.08
CA GLY A 134 8.01 -4.99 -8.36
C GLY A 134 7.21 -3.72 -8.07
N THR A 135 6.09 -3.79 -7.35
CA THR A 135 5.33 -2.59 -6.95
C THR A 135 6.21 -1.69 -6.04
N PRO A 136 6.31 -0.37 -6.32
CA PRO A 136 7.05 0.56 -5.46
C PRO A 136 6.48 0.70 -4.05
N LEU A 137 7.35 0.71 -3.05
CA LEU A 137 7.00 0.92 -1.65
C LEU A 137 7.06 2.42 -1.29
N ILE A 138 6.06 2.92 -0.56
CA ILE A 138 6.02 4.31 -0.09
C ILE A 138 6.28 4.39 1.42
N ASP A 139 5.65 3.53 2.22
CA ASP A 139 5.65 3.68 3.67
C ASP A 139 5.34 2.36 4.38
N ILE A 140 5.79 2.24 5.63
CA ILE A 140 5.52 1.11 6.52
C ILE A 140 5.23 1.67 7.91
N LYS A 141 4.15 1.21 8.55
CA LYS A 141 3.78 1.63 9.90
C LYS A 141 3.41 0.42 10.75
N PRO A 142 3.70 0.41 12.06
CA PRO A 142 3.08 -0.56 12.95
C PRO A 142 1.56 -0.37 12.90
N ASN A 143 0.81 -1.47 12.94
CA ASN A 143 -0.63 -1.35 12.92
C ASN A 143 -1.12 -0.58 14.14
N ARG A 144 -2.09 0.32 13.95
CA ARG A 144 -2.60 1.22 15.00
C ARG A 144 -3.00 0.53 16.29
N CYS A 145 -3.52 -0.70 16.22
CA CYS A 145 -3.97 -1.43 17.42
C CYS A 145 -2.81 -1.99 18.26
N GLU A 146 -1.62 -2.18 17.66
CA GLU A 146 -0.42 -2.63 18.38
C GLU A 146 0.43 -1.46 18.86
N PHE A 147 0.28 -0.29 18.24
CA PHE A 147 1.02 0.90 18.62
C PHE A 147 0.40 1.59 19.84
N THR A 148 1.01 1.40 21.01
CA THR A 148 0.76 2.24 22.19
C THR A 148 1.98 3.14 22.43
N PRO A 149 1.87 4.47 22.31
CA PRO A 149 2.94 5.37 22.73
C PRO A 149 3.23 5.11 24.21
N LYS A 150 4.45 4.67 24.53
CA LYS A 150 4.88 4.59 25.93
C LYS A 150 4.98 6.02 26.45
N ALA A 151 4.07 6.44 27.32
CA ALA A 151 4.20 7.71 28.01
C ALA A 151 5.53 7.73 28.77
N GLY A 152 6.30 8.80 28.62
CA GLY A 152 7.51 9.00 29.42
C GLY A 152 7.17 9.06 30.93
N PRO A 153 8.14 8.79 31.82
CA PRO A 153 7.94 8.97 33.25
C PRO A 153 7.43 10.39 33.52
N LYS A 154 6.32 10.54 34.25
CA LYS A 154 5.98 11.82 34.85
C LYS A 154 6.97 12.06 35.98
N GLU A 155 7.80 13.09 35.88
CA GLU A 155 8.54 13.59 37.03
C GLU A 155 7.52 14.01 38.08
N THR A 156 7.39 13.21 39.13
CA THR A 156 6.69 13.63 40.34
C THR A 156 7.57 14.67 41.01
N GLY A 157 7.19 15.93 40.89
CA GLY A 157 7.80 17.03 41.64
C GLY A 157 7.79 16.69 43.14
N GLN A 158 8.94 16.93 43.76
CA GLN A 158 9.13 16.87 45.21
C GLN A 158 8.49 18.14 45.80
N ASP A 159 7.52 17.97 46.69
CA ASP A 159 7.14 18.97 47.69
C ASP A 159 7.98 18.77 48.96
#